data_AF-A0A401VXZ7-F1
#
_entry.id   AF-A0A401VXZ7-F1
#
_cell.length_a   1.000
_cell.length_b   1.000
_cell.length_c   1.000
_cell.angle_alpha   90.00
_cell.angle_beta   90.00
_cell.angle_gamma   90.00
#
_symmetry.space_group_name_H-M   'P 1'
#
loop_
_entity.id
_entity.type
_entity.pdbx_description
1 polymer ?
#
loop_
_entity_poly.entity_id
_entity_poly.type
_entity_poly.pdbx_seq_one_letter_code
_entity_poly.pdbx_strand_id
1 'polypeptide(L)'
;MEKWPSRVAAARRSGKVPKTKELYGCWCPGGYEIKLVDTPAWRLAVLEPVPVPSRLTRPHTVVRAMQNEQQPLGLTKPVQGRALRLVQALINAAEAVGHSSSAGQTGFAPPSPRRRRASPHFTVTAQGQTVGLVVLQEQDRTEHVATEKELTAAKKDSWVRIPRFDYTPSERLRFVLSGGQPHRASEWSDTPGHPLEDQLAEIAQEVTLRGEAAERRRLDEIEVARQKRIRWEAATEEARIRYAEAYRVRHFEAQEATWRHATRLTEYVSAVRTRVEAMPPGQSRTEADAWVDWAAARMERLAPLNTPPRLPDIPEPRPDELKPFLGHWSPYGPTY
;
A
#
# COMPACT_ATOMS: atom_id res chain seq x y z
N MET A 1 24.78 -5.38 19.93
CA MET A 1 24.25 -5.63 18.56
C MET A 1 24.37 -4.35 17.77
N GLU A 2 25.46 -4.19 17.02
CA GLU A 2 25.68 -2.99 16.20
C GLU A 2 24.71 -2.96 15.03
N LYS A 3 23.85 -1.93 15.02
CA LYS A 3 22.89 -1.72 13.93
C LYS A 3 23.66 -1.14 12.73
N TRP A 4 23.46 -1.69 11.54
CA TRP A 4 24.03 -1.19 10.29
C TRP A 4 23.88 0.33 10.05
N PRO A 5 22.83 1.03 10.52
CA PRO A 5 22.73 2.48 10.34
C PRO A 5 23.89 3.24 10.99
N SER A 6 24.38 2.78 12.15
CA SER A 6 25.52 3.39 12.84
C SER A 6 26.82 3.25 12.04
N ARG A 7 27.02 2.11 11.37
CA ARG A 7 28.19 1.85 10.52
C ARG A 7 28.17 2.68 9.24
N VAL A 8 27.00 2.78 8.59
CA VAL A 8 26.81 3.67 7.44
C VAL A 8 27.06 5.13 7.83
N ALA A 9 26.53 5.58 8.97
CA ALA A 9 26.75 6.94 9.46
C ALA A 9 28.24 7.21 9.78
N ALA A 10 28.94 6.25 10.39
CA ALA A 10 30.37 6.38 10.66
C ALA A 10 31.21 6.46 9.37
N ALA A 11 30.93 5.60 8.38
CA ALA A 11 31.60 5.63 7.09
C ALA A 11 31.42 6.97 6.37
N ARG A 12 30.19 7.50 6.37
CA ARG A 12 29.88 8.84 5.82
C ARG A 12 30.65 9.95 6.53
N ARG A 13 30.65 9.95 7.87
CA ARG A 13 31.40 10.95 8.67
C ARG A 13 32.91 10.88 8.44
N SER A 14 33.45 9.70 8.16
CA SER A 14 34.88 9.51 7.93
C SER A 14 35.37 9.94 6.53
N GLY A 15 34.47 10.38 5.64
CA GLY A 15 34.83 10.81 4.28
C GLY A 15 35.32 9.69 3.36
N LYS A 16 35.19 8.41 3.77
CA LYS A 16 35.68 7.24 3.04
C LYS A 16 34.76 6.76 1.92
N VAL A 17 33.60 7.39 1.74
CA VAL A 17 32.66 7.08 0.65
C VAL A 17 33.04 7.95 -0.55
N PRO A 18 33.38 7.37 -1.72
CA PRO A 18 33.66 8.15 -2.92
C PRO A 18 32.48 9.08 -3.26
N LYS A 19 32.75 10.27 -3.78
CA LYS A 19 31.70 11.27 -4.12
C LYS A 19 30.67 10.76 -5.14
N THR A 20 31.05 9.78 -5.95
CA THR A 20 30.19 9.15 -6.97
C THR A 20 29.44 7.93 -6.45
N LYS A 21 29.52 7.61 -5.15
CA LYS A 21 28.92 6.42 -4.57
C LYS A 21 28.17 6.72 -3.26
N GLU A 22 27.23 5.84 -2.94
CA GLU A 22 26.41 5.90 -1.74
C GLU A 22 26.32 4.55 -1.04
N LEU A 23 26.27 4.60 0.29
CA LEU A 23 26.04 3.43 1.12
C LEU A 23 24.56 3.29 1.46
N TYR A 24 23.99 2.14 1.15
CA TYR A 24 22.66 1.70 1.55
C TYR A 24 22.78 0.46 2.42
N GLY A 25 22.01 0.41 3.50
CA GLY A 25 21.88 -0.82 4.28
C GLY A 25 20.45 -1.34 4.26
N CYS A 26 20.32 -2.66 4.27
CA CYS A 26 19.03 -3.32 4.40
C CYS A 26 19.14 -4.49 5.39
N TRP A 27 17.99 -4.86 5.94
CA TRP A 27 17.86 -6.10 6.68
C TRP A 27 17.71 -7.25 5.70
N CYS A 28 18.37 -8.37 6.01
CA CYS A 28 18.26 -9.61 5.26
C CYS A 28 18.02 -10.78 6.23
N PRO A 29 17.49 -11.94 5.78
CA PRO A 29 17.18 -13.07 6.66
C PRO A 29 18.37 -13.58 7.50
N GLY A 30 19.61 -13.28 7.11
CA GLY A 30 20.84 -13.63 7.84
C GLY A 30 21.50 -12.48 8.62
N GLY A 31 20.87 -11.31 8.74
CA GLY A 31 21.43 -10.14 9.43
C GLY A 31 21.21 -8.84 8.66
N TYR A 32 22.29 -8.18 8.26
CA TYR A 32 22.21 -6.96 7.46
C TYR A 32 23.24 -6.98 6.35
N GLU A 33 22.90 -6.30 5.25
CA GLU A 33 23.79 -6.08 4.12
C GLU A 33 24.01 -4.57 3.97
N ILE A 34 25.26 -4.15 3.69
CA ILE A 34 25.59 -2.77 3.34
C ILE A 34 26.13 -2.79 1.91
N LYS A 35 25.44 -2.13 0.99
CA LYS A 35 25.81 -2.00 -0.42
C LYS A 35 26.39 -0.62 -0.69
N LEU A 36 27.45 -0.59 -1.49
CA LEU A 36 27.97 0.61 -2.11
C LEU A 36 27.40 0.67 -3.53
N VAL A 37 26.52 1.61 -3.79
CA VAL A 37 25.86 1.82 -5.09
C VAL A 37 26.31 3.13 -5.70
N ASP A 38 26.21 3.26 -7.01
CA ASP A 38 26.55 4.52 -7.68
C ASP A 38 25.52 5.59 -7.33
N THR A 39 26.01 6.81 -7.11
CA THR A 39 25.19 7.98 -6.86
C THR A 39 24.35 8.25 -8.10
N PRO A 40 23.01 8.38 -7.97
CA PRO A 40 22.16 8.67 -9.10
C PRO A 40 22.59 9.95 -9.83
N ALA A 41 22.54 9.95 -11.16
CA ALA A 41 22.98 11.07 -11.99
C ALA A 41 22.32 12.40 -11.57
N TRP A 42 21.03 12.37 -11.21
CA TRP A 42 20.29 13.56 -10.75
C TRP A 42 20.88 14.23 -9.50
N ARG A 43 21.61 13.48 -8.66
CA ARG A 43 22.22 14.02 -7.43
C ARG A 43 23.57 14.69 -7.71
N LEU A 44 24.27 14.27 -8.76
CA LEU A 44 25.52 14.86 -9.22
C LEU A 44 25.31 16.00 -10.23
N ALA A 45 24.11 16.12 -10.79
CA ALA A 45 23.75 17.17 -11.74
C ALA A 45 23.83 18.55 -11.09
N VAL A 46 24.50 19.48 -11.77
CA VAL A 46 24.43 20.91 -11.45
C VAL A 46 23.09 21.42 -11.94
N LEU A 47 22.30 21.99 -11.04
CA LEU A 47 20.97 22.51 -11.36
C LEU A 47 21.07 23.97 -11.78
N GLU A 48 20.35 24.33 -12.83
CA GLU A 48 20.20 25.73 -13.22
C GLU A 48 19.45 26.49 -12.12
N PRO A 49 19.98 27.63 -11.63
CA PRO A 49 19.31 28.42 -10.60
C PRO A 49 17.93 28.90 -11.05
N VAL A 50 16.95 28.81 -10.16
CA VAL A 50 15.59 29.30 -10.42
C VAL A 50 15.54 30.80 -10.16
N PRO A 51 15.22 31.65 -11.17
CA PRO A 51 15.25 33.09 -11.01
C PRO A 51 14.10 33.56 -10.12
N VAL A 52 14.43 34.25 -9.03
CA VAL A 52 13.45 34.85 -8.12
C VAL A 52 13.15 36.28 -8.56
N PRO A 53 11.88 36.62 -8.85
CA PRO A 53 11.54 37.97 -9.27
C PRO A 53 11.85 38.97 -8.16
N SER A 54 12.33 40.17 -8.51
CA SER A 54 12.56 41.25 -7.53
C SER A 54 11.25 41.83 -6.99
N ARG A 55 10.17 41.79 -7.79
CA ARG A 55 8.82 42.27 -7.45
C ARG A 55 7.74 41.39 -8.08
N LEU A 56 6.57 41.28 -7.45
CA LEU A 56 5.41 40.54 -7.96
C LEU A 56 4.51 41.46 -8.82
N THR A 57 4.89 41.69 -10.08
CA THR A 57 4.11 42.55 -11.00
C THR A 57 2.88 41.85 -11.57
N ARG A 58 3.00 40.54 -11.87
CA ARG A 58 1.92 39.69 -12.36
C ARG A 58 1.90 38.39 -11.55
N PRO A 59 1.36 38.39 -10.32
CA PRO A 59 1.36 37.22 -9.47
C PRO A 59 0.52 36.10 -10.09
N HIS A 60 1.04 34.88 -10.01
CA HIS A 60 0.33 33.65 -10.36
C HIS A 60 -0.98 33.54 -9.57
N THR A 61 -1.97 32.83 -10.10
CA THR A 61 -3.29 32.67 -9.45
C THR A 61 -3.17 32.12 -8.03
N VAL A 62 -2.27 31.16 -7.82
CA VAL A 62 -1.95 30.60 -6.49
C VAL A 62 -1.37 31.65 -5.54
N VAL A 63 -0.43 32.46 -6.01
CA VAL A 63 0.19 33.53 -5.21
C VAL A 63 -0.83 34.62 -4.90
N ARG A 64 -1.70 34.96 -5.86
CA ARG A 64 -2.79 35.91 -5.67
C ARG A 64 -3.80 35.41 -4.64
N ALA A 65 -4.12 34.13 -4.63
CA ALA A 65 -4.99 33.54 -3.62
C ALA A 65 -4.41 33.75 -2.20
N MET A 66 -3.11 33.48 -2.02
CA MET A 66 -2.42 33.71 -0.74
C MET A 66 -2.37 35.20 -0.35
N GLN A 67 -2.18 36.10 -1.31
CA GLN A 67 -2.16 37.54 -1.06
C GLN A 67 -3.50 38.07 -0.54
N ASN A 68 -4.61 37.43 -0.90
CA ASN A 68 -5.95 37.81 -0.51
C ASN A 68 -6.36 37.28 0.88
N GLU A 69 -5.51 36.47 1.52
CA GLU A 69 -5.73 35.99 2.87
C GLU A 69 -5.49 37.10 3.90
N GLN A 70 -6.21 37.09 5.02
CA GLN A 70 -6.07 38.08 6.09
C GLN A 70 -4.65 38.09 6.69
N GLN A 71 -4.02 36.91 6.76
CA GLN A 71 -2.64 36.74 7.18
C GLN A 71 -1.92 35.81 6.18
N PRO A 72 -1.37 36.36 5.08
CA PRO A 72 -0.72 35.56 4.04
C PRO A 72 0.33 34.62 4.62
N LEU A 73 0.15 33.32 4.39
CA LEU A 73 1.06 32.25 4.83
C LEU A 73 1.25 32.15 6.36
N GLY A 74 0.45 32.87 7.16
CA GLY A 74 0.66 32.97 8.62
C GLY A 74 1.97 33.67 9.03
N LEU A 75 2.63 34.39 8.11
CA LEU A 75 3.95 34.99 8.35
C LEU A 75 3.84 36.44 8.85
N THR A 76 4.93 36.97 9.43
CA THR A 76 5.02 38.40 9.77
C THR A 76 5.29 39.27 8.53
N LYS A 77 4.85 40.54 8.56
CA LYS A 77 4.96 41.48 7.43
C LYS A 77 6.36 41.58 6.78
N PRO A 78 7.48 41.59 7.52
CA PRO A 78 8.81 41.75 6.90
C PRO A 78 9.19 40.64 5.92
N VAL A 79 8.73 39.41 6.16
CA VAL A 79 9.14 38.23 5.35
C VAL A 79 8.09 37.83 4.31
N GLN A 80 6.85 38.31 4.41
CA GLN A 80 5.74 37.96 3.51
C GLN A 80 6.08 38.22 2.03
N GLY A 81 6.63 39.39 1.71
CA GLY A 81 6.97 39.76 0.33
C GLY A 81 8.07 38.87 -0.26
N ARG A 82 9.04 38.44 0.55
CA ARG A 82 10.08 37.49 0.13
C ARG A 82 9.50 36.10 -0.07
N ALA A 83 8.71 35.61 0.88
CA ALA A 83 8.05 34.30 0.81
C ALA A 83 7.20 34.15 -0.46
N LEU A 84 6.35 35.13 -0.77
CA LEU A 84 5.51 35.10 -1.97
C LEU A 84 6.32 35.11 -3.27
N ARG A 85 7.50 35.76 -3.31
CA ARG A 85 8.41 35.75 -4.48
C ARG A 85 9.08 34.39 -4.65
N LEU A 86 9.48 33.73 -3.56
CA LEU A 86 10.01 32.37 -3.58
C LEU A 86 8.94 31.38 -4.08
N VAL A 87 7.71 31.48 -3.58
CA VAL A 87 6.57 30.66 -4.04
C VAL A 87 6.29 30.89 -5.53
N GLN A 88 6.26 32.13 -5.99
CA GLN A 88 6.09 32.47 -7.41
C GLN A 88 7.17 31.82 -8.28
N ALA A 89 8.44 31.92 -7.87
CA ALA A 89 9.56 31.38 -8.62
C ALA A 89 9.49 29.84 -8.71
N LEU A 90 9.16 29.19 -7.60
CA LEU A 90 9.02 27.73 -7.54
C LEU A 90 7.85 27.22 -8.40
N ILE A 91 6.71 27.91 -8.37
CA ILE A 91 5.56 27.57 -9.21
C ILE A 91 5.92 27.72 -10.70
N ASN A 92 6.56 28.82 -11.08
CA ASN A 92 6.99 29.03 -12.46
C ASN A 92 7.96 27.93 -12.92
N ALA A 93 8.92 27.55 -12.06
CA ALA A 93 9.88 26.48 -12.37
C ALA A 93 9.17 25.12 -12.53
N ALA A 94 8.20 24.82 -11.67
CA ALA A 94 7.42 23.59 -11.76
C ALA A 94 6.54 23.54 -13.02
N GLU A 95 5.87 24.64 -13.35
CA GLU A 95 5.00 24.72 -14.54
C GLU A 95 5.81 24.71 -15.85
N ALA A 96 7.04 25.26 -15.84
CA ALA A 96 7.93 25.22 -17.00
C ALA A 96 8.32 23.79 -17.41
N VAL A 97 8.28 22.83 -16.48
CA VAL A 97 8.53 21.40 -16.74
C VAL A 97 7.23 20.57 -16.84
N GLY A 98 6.07 21.23 -16.91
CA GLY A 98 4.77 20.60 -17.16
C GLY A 98 4.02 20.15 -15.90
N HIS A 99 4.46 20.52 -14.70
CA HIS A 99 3.73 20.24 -13.46
C HIS A 99 2.59 21.24 -13.27
N SER A 100 1.56 20.88 -12.49
CA SER A 100 0.44 21.79 -12.20
C SER A 100 0.48 22.26 -10.74
N SER A 101 0.18 23.53 -10.49
CA SER A 101 0.15 24.10 -9.13
C SER A 101 -1.26 24.46 -8.69
N SER A 102 -1.55 24.38 -7.39
CA SER A 102 -2.85 24.75 -6.82
C SER A 102 -2.70 25.39 -5.44
N ALA A 103 -3.53 26.38 -5.14
CA ALA A 103 -3.55 27.00 -3.82
C ALA A 103 -4.14 26.03 -2.80
N GLY A 104 -3.52 25.97 -1.61
CA GLY A 104 -4.08 25.26 -0.48
C GLY A 104 -5.07 26.13 0.27
N GLN A 105 -5.85 25.51 1.17
CA GLN A 105 -6.66 26.23 2.13
C GLN A 105 -5.82 26.48 3.38
N THR A 106 -5.45 27.74 3.63
CA THR A 106 -4.95 28.13 4.94
C THR A 106 -6.13 28.20 5.91
N GLY A 107 -6.03 27.51 7.05
CA GLY A 107 -7.00 27.69 8.12
C GLY A 107 -6.88 29.08 8.73
N PHE A 108 -7.91 29.52 9.46
CA PHE A 108 -7.92 30.84 10.14
C PHE A 108 -6.85 31.02 11.24
N ALA A 109 -6.14 29.95 11.62
CA ALA A 109 -5.14 29.99 12.68
C ALA A 109 -3.72 29.81 12.11
N PRO A 110 -2.72 30.61 12.54
CA PRO A 110 -1.33 30.39 12.18
C PRO A 110 -0.93 28.95 12.49
N PRO A 111 -0.30 28.22 11.57
CA PRO A 111 0.17 26.88 11.86
C PRO A 111 1.15 26.94 13.03
N SER A 112 0.92 26.10 14.05
CA SER A 112 1.85 26.01 15.19
C SER A 112 3.25 25.69 14.66
N PRO A 113 4.32 26.38 15.11
CA PRO A 113 5.70 26.08 14.72
C PRO A 113 6.10 24.63 15.00
N ARG A 114 5.35 23.92 15.86
CA ARG A 114 5.61 22.55 16.29
C ARG A 114 4.82 21.48 15.53
N ARG A 115 3.87 21.82 14.65
CA ARG A 115 3.08 20.82 13.90
C ARG A 115 3.60 20.63 12.47
N ARG A 116 4.29 19.51 12.24
CA ARG A 116 4.68 18.99 10.90
C ARG A 116 3.51 18.61 9.98
N ARG A 117 2.25 18.87 10.40
CA ARG A 117 1.01 18.57 9.67
C ARG A 117 0.15 19.83 9.60
N ALA A 118 0.72 20.92 9.11
CA ALA A 118 -0.08 22.06 8.66
C ALA A 118 -0.71 21.73 7.30
N SER A 119 -1.89 22.29 7.02
CA SER A 119 -2.42 22.28 5.66
C SER A 119 -1.38 22.93 4.73
N PRO A 120 -1.10 22.35 3.55
CA PRO A 120 -0.17 22.95 2.61
C PRO A 120 -0.67 24.32 2.19
N HIS A 121 0.24 25.30 2.08
CA HIS A 121 -0.09 26.62 1.55
C HIS A 121 -0.38 26.54 0.05
N PHE A 122 0.33 25.66 -0.65
CA PHE A 122 0.05 25.27 -2.03
C PHE A 122 0.53 23.86 -2.29
N THR A 123 0.05 23.29 -3.37
CA THR A 123 0.47 21.99 -3.86
C THR A 123 1.03 22.12 -5.26
N VAL A 124 1.98 21.24 -5.59
CA VAL A 124 2.45 21.01 -6.95
C VAL A 124 2.25 19.54 -7.26
N THR A 125 1.65 19.23 -8.40
CA THR A 125 1.39 17.85 -8.83
C THR A 125 2.27 17.50 -10.02
N ALA A 126 3.10 16.47 -9.84
CA ALA A 126 4.01 15.93 -10.84
C ALA A 126 3.67 14.43 -11.07
N GLN A 127 3.39 14.04 -12.31
CA GLN A 127 3.01 12.65 -12.68
C GLN A 127 1.90 12.05 -11.77
N GLY A 128 0.89 12.85 -11.41
CA GLY A 128 -0.20 12.43 -10.52
C GLY A 128 0.16 12.38 -9.02
N GLN A 129 1.43 12.56 -8.65
CA GLN A 129 1.83 12.75 -7.25
C GLN A 129 1.67 14.20 -6.84
N THR A 130 0.75 14.46 -5.93
CA THR A 130 0.62 15.77 -5.29
C THR A 130 1.64 15.91 -4.16
N VAL A 131 2.46 16.97 -4.23
CA VAL A 131 3.40 17.39 -3.19
C VAL A 131 2.87 18.66 -2.56
N GLY A 132 2.66 18.65 -1.24
CA GLY A 132 2.18 19.81 -0.48
C GLY A 132 3.34 20.61 0.11
N LEU A 133 3.34 21.92 -0.08
CA LEU A 133 4.39 22.82 0.37
C LEU A 133 3.87 23.78 1.45
N VAL A 134 4.62 23.85 2.55
CA VAL A 134 4.37 24.77 3.66
C VAL A 134 5.57 25.71 3.79
N VAL A 135 5.33 27.02 3.82
CA VAL A 135 6.35 28.03 4.17
C VAL A 135 6.18 28.39 5.64
N LEU A 136 7.27 28.32 6.40
CA LEU A 136 7.30 28.69 7.81
C LEU A 136 8.34 29.78 8.05
N GLN A 137 8.08 30.64 9.02
CA GLN A 137 9.06 31.57 9.57
C GLN A 137 9.75 30.93 10.77
N GLU A 138 11.07 30.84 10.73
CA GLU A 138 11.86 30.35 11.87
C GLU A 138 11.83 31.36 13.01
N GLN A 139 11.99 30.87 14.25
CA GLN A 139 11.99 31.70 15.45
C GLN A 139 13.37 31.67 16.10
N ASP A 140 13.86 32.84 16.49
CA ASP A 140 15.02 32.95 17.37
C ASP A 140 14.59 32.66 18.81
N ARG A 141 15.43 31.90 19.51
CA ARG A 141 15.18 31.49 20.89
C ARG A 141 16.18 32.19 21.80
N THR A 142 15.67 33.05 22.67
CA THR A 142 16.47 33.76 23.69
C THR A 142 16.09 33.26 25.07
N GLU A 143 17.03 33.24 26.01
CA GLU A 143 16.72 32.91 27.40
C GLU A 143 15.75 33.95 27.97
N HIS A 144 14.65 33.47 28.57
CA HIS A 144 13.59 34.34 29.07
C HIS A 144 14.05 34.99 30.37
N VAL A 145 13.92 36.31 30.43
CA VAL A 145 14.19 37.07 31.64
C VAL A 145 12.87 37.28 32.37
N ALA A 146 12.70 36.56 33.48
CA ALA A 146 11.49 36.60 34.29
C ALA A 146 11.18 38.04 34.74
N THR A 147 9.97 38.52 34.45
CA THR A 147 9.51 39.82 34.92
C THR A 147 9.13 39.77 36.41
N GLU A 148 9.16 40.91 37.10
CA GLU A 148 8.73 40.99 38.51
C GLU A 148 7.30 40.48 38.74
N LYS A 149 6.42 40.66 37.74
CA LYS A 149 5.04 40.14 37.74
C LYS A 149 5.00 38.62 37.67
N GLU A 150 5.85 38.01 36.85
CA GLU A 150 5.93 36.54 36.74
C GLU A 150 6.55 35.92 37.98
N LEU A 151 7.57 36.57 38.56
CA LEU A 151 8.19 36.13 39.81
C LEU A 151 7.21 36.21 40.98
N THR A 152 6.40 37.26 41.06
CA THR A 152 5.36 37.40 42.09
C THR A 152 4.24 36.39 41.90
N ALA A 153 3.80 36.14 40.66
CA ALA A 153 2.82 35.11 40.34
C ALA A 153 3.32 33.69 40.67
N ALA A 154 4.56 33.35 40.30
CA ALA A 154 5.17 32.05 40.59
C ALA A 154 5.40 31.82 42.10
N LYS A 155 5.60 32.89 42.89
CA LYS A 155 5.64 32.80 44.35
C LYS A 155 4.27 32.59 44.98
N LYS A 156 3.22 33.16 44.39
CA LYS A 156 1.84 33.06 44.89
C LYS A 156 1.24 31.68 44.58
N ASP A 157 1.44 31.19 43.36
CA ASP A 157 0.78 30.00 42.84
C ASP A 157 1.81 28.99 42.31
N SER A 158 1.94 27.84 42.99
CA SER A 158 2.99 26.83 42.73
C SER A 158 2.90 26.13 41.36
N TRP A 159 1.76 26.22 40.67
CA TRP A 159 1.57 25.69 39.32
C TRP A 159 2.02 26.65 38.21
N VAL A 160 2.31 27.92 38.53
CA VAL A 160 2.78 28.90 37.55
C VAL A 160 4.23 28.58 37.17
N ARG A 161 4.45 28.25 35.90
CA ARG A 161 5.77 28.00 35.33
C ARG A 161 6.20 29.17 34.47
N ILE A 162 7.24 29.86 34.91
CA ILE A 162 7.89 30.89 34.10
C ILE A 162 8.53 30.21 32.88
N PRO A 163 8.25 30.67 31.64
CA PRO A 163 8.89 30.13 30.45
C PRO A 163 10.42 30.21 30.56
N ARG A 164 11.11 29.19 30.04
CA ARG A 164 12.58 29.21 29.98
C ARG A 164 13.10 30.09 28.85
N PHE A 165 12.32 30.24 27.78
CA PHE A 165 12.76 30.91 26.57
C PHE A 165 11.66 31.81 26.00
N ASP A 166 12.08 32.95 25.47
CA ASP A 166 11.29 33.80 24.60
C ASP A 166 11.55 33.43 23.14
N TYR A 167 10.52 33.57 22.32
CA TYR A 167 10.56 33.24 20.89
C TYR A 167 10.22 34.48 20.09
N THR A 168 11.17 34.96 19.29
CA THR A 168 10.98 36.10 18.40
C THR A 168 11.02 35.64 16.94
N PRO A 169 10.06 36.05 16.09
CA PRO A 169 10.10 35.71 14.68
C PRO A 169 11.37 36.25 14.01
N SER A 170 12.12 35.38 13.33
CA SER A 170 13.35 35.73 12.60
C SER A 170 13.06 36.02 11.12
N GLU A 171 13.98 36.63 10.38
CA GLU A 171 13.81 36.84 8.93
C GLU A 171 14.00 35.56 8.09
N ARG A 172 14.38 34.45 8.75
CA ARG A 172 14.67 33.17 8.11
C ARG A 172 13.38 32.41 7.82
N LEU A 173 13.30 31.88 6.61
CA LEU A 173 12.19 31.09 6.11
C LEU A 173 12.60 29.61 5.97
N ARG A 174 11.59 28.75 5.95
CA ARG A 174 11.73 27.31 5.72
C ARG A 174 10.60 26.78 4.86
N PHE A 175 10.94 25.99 3.85
CA PHE A 175 10.00 25.15 3.12
C PHE A 175 9.93 23.77 3.75
N VAL A 176 8.71 23.25 3.90
CA VAL A 176 8.42 21.88 4.31
C VAL A 176 7.56 21.22 3.23
N LEU A 177 8.05 20.13 2.66
CA LEU A 177 7.42 19.35 1.60
C LEU A 177 6.82 18.07 2.17
N SER A 178 5.59 17.78 1.77
CA SER A 178 4.81 16.60 2.14
C SER A 178 4.30 15.88 0.89
N GLY A 179 3.95 14.59 1.03
CA GLY A 179 3.53 13.75 -0.10
C GLY A 179 4.72 13.16 -0.87
N GLY A 180 4.58 11.91 -1.32
CA GLY A 180 5.66 11.15 -1.95
C GLY A 180 6.80 10.77 -1.00
N GLN A 181 7.69 9.89 -1.48
CA GLN A 181 8.92 9.54 -0.76
C GLN A 181 10.01 10.58 -1.04
N PRO A 182 10.68 11.14 0.00
CA PRO A 182 11.74 12.11 -0.21
C PRO A 182 12.98 11.52 -0.88
N HIS A 183 13.63 12.28 -1.76
CA HIS A 183 14.86 11.89 -2.46
C HIS A 183 16.09 12.64 -1.96
N ARG A 184 16.01 13.96 -1.82
CA ARG A 184 17.03 14.82 -1.20
C ARG A 184 16.67 15.10 0.25
N ALA A 185 15.54 15.76 0.46
CA ALA A 185 15.04 16.17 1.76
C ALA A 185 13.52 16.33 1.72
N SER A 186 12.93 16.63 2.87
CA SER A 186 11.56 17.14 2.95
C SER A 186 11.51 18.58 3.46
N GLU A 187 12.65 19.18 3.77
CA GLU A 187 12.74 20.47 4.43
C GLU A 187 13.98 21.22 3.95
N TRP A 188 13.81 22.50 3.62
CA TRP A 188 14.87 23.43 3.22
C TRP A 188 14.70 24.71 4.02
N SER A 189 15.78 25.26 4.56
CA SER A 189 15.73 26.46 5.40
C SER A 189 16.85 27.41 5.03
N ASP A 190 16.63 28.70 5.26
CA ASP A 190 17.71 29.68 5.19
C ASP A 190 18.81 29.33 6.19
N THR A 191 20.04 29.20 5.70
CA THR A 191 21.22 29.08 6.53
C THR A 191 22.28 30.10 6.09
N PRO A 192 23.21 30.48 6.98
CA PRO A 192 24.28 31.41 6.61
C PRO A 192 25.05 30.92 5.37
N GLY A 193 25.05 31.73 4.31
CA GLY A 193 25.71 31.40 3.04
C GLY A 193 24.95 30.46 2.10
N HIS A 194 23.73 30.05 2.47
CA HIS A 194 22.87 29.21 1.62
C HIS A 194 21.39 29.62 1.79
N PRO A 195 20.99 30.75 1.19
CA PRO A 195 19.61 31.23 1.25
C PRO A 195 18.67 30.32 0.46
N LEU A 196 17.36 30.42 0.71
CA LEU A 196 16.36 29.63 0.00
C LEU A 196 16.32 29.92 -1.51
N GLU A 197 16.68 31.13 -1.94
CA GLU A 197 16.81 31.52 -3.35
C GLU A 197 17.72 30.56 -4.12
N ASP A 198 18.86 30.18 -3.52
CA ASP A 198 19.84 29.29 -4.14
C ASP A 198 19.39 27.81 -4.09
N GLN A 199 18.48 27.48 -3.17
CA GLN A 199 17.94 26.13 -2.95
C GLN A 199 16.73 25.82 -3.83
N LEU A 200 16.12 26.81 -4.49
CA LEU A 200 14.87 26.63 -5.24
C LEU A 200 14.96 25.57 -6.34
N ALA A 201 16.10 25.48 -7.01
CA ALA A 201 16.32 24.47 -8.05
C ALA A 201 16.27 23.05 -7.47
N GLU A 202 16.85 22.83 -6.29
CA GLU A 202 16.77 21.54 -5.60
C GLU A 202 15.35 21.22 -5.14
N ILE A 203 14.62 22.22 -4.64
CA ILE A 203 13.21 22.04 -4.22
C ILE A 203 12.34 21.68 -5.43
N ALA A 204 12.54 22.36 -6.57
CA ALA A 204 11.82 22.04 -7.81
C ALA A 204 12.16 20.63 -8.31
N GLN A 205 13.44 20.26 -8.32
CA GLN A 205 13.88 18.90 -8.70
C GLN A 205 13.29 17.84 -7.75
N GLU A 206 13.23 18.09 -6.45
CA GLU A 206 12.62 17.16 -5.48
C GLU A 206 11.17 16.84 -5.86
N VAL A 207 10.38 17.85 -6.23
CA VAL A 207 8.98 17.66 -6.63
C VAL A 207 8.90 16.72 -7.85
N THR A 208 9.73 16.94 -8.86
CA THR A 208 9.83 16.07 -10.04
C THR A 208 10.20 14.64 -9.65
N LEU A 209 11.24 14.46 -8.83
CA LEU A 209 11.69 13.13 -8.40
C LEU A 209 10.61 12.36 -7.63
N ARG A 210 9.83 13.06 -6.79
CA ARG A 210 8.68 12.46 -6.10
C ARG A 210 7.60 11.99 -7.07
N GLY A 211 7.35 12.76 -8.13
CA GLY A 211 6.45 12.38 -9.23
C GLY A 211 6.93 11.13 -9.98
N GLU A 212 8.17 11.13 -10.45
CA GLU A 212 8.79 9.99 -11.14
C GLU A 212 8.79 8.72 -10.29
N ALA A 213 9.05 8.84 -8.99
CA ALA A 213 8.98 7.70 -8.07
C ALA A 213 7.56 7.21 -7.81
N ALA A 214 6.55 8.08 -7.87
CA ALA A 214 5.17 7.64 -7.80
C ALA A 214 4.75 6.89 -9.07
N GLU A 215 5.14 7.39 -10.25
CA GLU A 215 4.83 6.72 -11.52
C GLU A 215 5.53 5.36 -11.64
N ARG A 216 6.81 5.27 -11.26
CA ARG A 216 7.51 3.97 -11.20
C ARG A 216 6.78 2.97 -10.30
N ARG A 217 6.38 3.39 -9.10
CA ARG A 217 5.62 2.52 -8.18
C ARG A 217 4.28 2.09 -8.78
N ARG A 218 3.57 3.00 -9.45
CA ARG A 218 2.31 2.68 -10.14
C ARG A 218 2.52 1.61 -11.22
N LEU A 219 3.56 1.74 -12.03
CA LEU A 219 3.89 0.76 -13.07
C LEU A 219 4.29 -0.60 -12.47
N ASP A 220 5.10 -0.59 -11.40
CA ASP A 220 5.48 -1.81 -10.68
C ASP A 220 4.25 -2.51 -10.07
N GLU A 221 3.32 -1.75 -9.49
CA GLU A 221 2.06 -2.28 -8.95
C GLU A 221 1.18 -2.92 -10.03
N ILE A 222 1.09 -2.30 -11.21
CA ILE A 222 0.38 -2.85 -12.37
C ILE A 222 1.01 -4.18 -12.81
N GLU A 223 2.34 -4.23 -12.92
CA GLU A 223 3.04 -5.45 -13.34
C GLU A 223 2.93 -6.56 -12.28
N VAL A 224 3.07 -6.23 -10.99
CA VAL A 224 2.86 -7.18 -9.89
C VAL A 224 1.43 -7.73 -9.90
N ALA A 225 0.42 -6.88 -10.11
CA ALA A 225 -0.97 -7.31 -10.23
C ALA A 225 -1.20 -8.22 -11.44
N ARG A 226 -0.59 -7.89 -12.59
CA ARG A 226 -0.63 -8.72 -13.79
C ARG A 226 -0.01 -10.10 -13.55
N GLN A 227 1.18 -10.15 -12.96
CA GLN A 227 1.85 -11.41 -12.66
C GLN A 227 1.07 -12.26 -11.66
N LYS A 228 0.47 -11.64 -10.63
CA LYS A 228 -0.43 -12.34 -9.70
C LYS A 228 -1.64 -12.91 -10.42
N ARG A 229 -2.24 -12.16 -11.35
CA ARG A 229 -3.38 -12.64 -12.14
C ARG A 229 -3.03 -13.85 -12.99
N ILE A 230 -1.89 -13.81 -13.71
CA ILE A 230 -1.41 -14.95 -14.51
C ILE A 230 -1.20 -16.20 -13.64
N ARG A 231 -0.58 -16.04 -12.46
CA ARG A 231 -0.35 -17.16 -11.53
C ARG A 231 -1.66 -17.73 -10.99
N TRP A 232 -2.62 -16.86 -10.67
CA TRP A 232 -3.94 -17.26 -10.20
C TRP A 232 -4.74 -17.99 -11.29
N GLU A 233 -4.72 -17.50 -12.53
CA GLU A 233 -5.36 -18.17 -13.67
C GLU A 233 -4.78 -19.56 -13.89
N ALA A 234 -3.44 -19.69 -13.87
CA ALA A 234 -2.78 -20.98 -13.98
C ALA A 234 -3.15 -21.95 -12.83
N ALA A 235 -3.17 -21.47 -11.59
CA ALA A 235 -3.58 -22.27 -10.43
C ALA A 235 -5.06 -22.68 -10.51
N THR A 236 -5.93 -21.82 -11.05
CA THR A 236 -7.35 -22.10 -11.24
C THR A 236 -7.57 -23.18 -12.29
N GLU A 237 -6.83 -23.14 -13.39
CA GLU A 237 -6.90 -24.17 -14.42
C GLU A 237 -6.39 -25.52 -13.90
N GLU A 238 -5.27 -25.53 -13.17
CA GLU A 238 -4.78 -26.75 -12.51
C GLU A 238 -5.81 -27.29 -11.50
N ALA A 239 -6.46 -26.41 -10.73
CA ALA A 239 -7.51 -26.78 -9.80
C ALA A 239 -8.73 -27.41 -10.50
N ARG A 240 -9.12 -26.92 -11.68
CA ARG A 240 -10.20 -27.52 -12.49
C ARG A 240 -9.86 -28.92 -12.96
N ILE A 241 -8.62 -29.15 -13.40
CA ILE A 241 -8.14 -30.49 -13.78
C ILE A 241 -8.21 -31.44 -12.58
N ARG A 242 -7.75 -31.00 -11.41
CA ARG A 242 -7.80 -31.81 -10.18
C ARG A 242 -9.24 -32.06 -9.69
N TYR A 243 -10.12 -31.08 -9.82
CA TYR A 243 -11.54 -31.23 -9.51
C TYR A 243 -12.19 -32.29 -10.42
N ALA A 244 -11.96 -32.20 -11.73
CA ALA A 244 -12.46 -33.17 -12.71
C ALA A 244 -12.03 -34.60 -12.36
N GLU A 245 -10.77 -34.79 -12.00
CA GLU A 245 -10.25 -36.08 -11.58
C GLU A 245 -10.88 -36.58 -10.27
N ALA A 246 -10.96 -35.70 -9.25
CA ALA A 246 -11.60 -36.04 -7.99
C ALA A 246 -13.09 -36.40 -8.17
N TYR A 247 -13.79 -35.73 -9.09
CA TYR A 247 -15.17 -36.03 -9.44
C TYR A 247 -15.30 -37.41 -10.08
N ARG A 248 -14.42 -37.74 -11.05
CA ARG A 248 -14.39 -39.06 -11.70
C ARG A 248 -14.14 -40.18 -10.70
N VAL A 249 -13.17 -40.00 -9.80
CA VAL A 249 -12.86 -40.98 -8.74
C VAL A 249 -14.07 -41.19 -7.84
N ARG A 250 -14.72 -40.12 -7.36
CA ARG A 250 -15.94 -40.24 -6.53
C ARG A 250 -17.06 -40.97 -7.25
N HIS A 251 -17.27 -40.69 -8.53
CA HIS A 251 -18.30 -41.36 -9.32
C HIS A 251 -17.97 -42.84 -9.53
N PHE A 252 -16.71 -43.17 -9.79
CA PHE A 252 -16.22 -44.54 -9.89
C PHE A 252 -16.42 -45.32 -8.58
N GLU A 253 -16.04 -44.75 -7.46
CA GLU A 253 -16.25 -45.35 -6.13
C GLU A 253 -17.75 -45.53 -5.80
N ALA A 254 -18.61 -44.60 -6.21
CA ALA A 254 -20.05 -44.73 -6.04
C ALA A 254 -20.65 -45.87 -6.87
N GLN A 255 -20.19 -46.06 -8.11
CA GLN A 255 -20.59 -47.20 -8.94
C GLN A 255 -20.14 -48.52 -8.33
N GLU A 256 -18.90 -48.57 -7.84
CA GLU A 256 -18.32 -49.72 -7.15
C GLU A 256 -19.15 -50.11 -5.91
N ALA A 257 -19.50 -49.13 -5.08
CA ALA A 257 -20.30 -49.34 -3.87
C ALA A 257 -21.72 -49.84 -4.21
N THR A 258 -22.32 -49.28 -5.26
CA THR A 258 -23.65 -49.70 -5.75
C THR A 258 -23.61 -51.12 -6.28
N TRP A 259 -22.54 -51.48 -7.02
CA TRP A 259 -22.32 -52.84 -7.50
C TRP A 259 -22.15 -53.83 -6.34
N ARG A 260 -21.28 -53.54 -5.35
CA ARG A 260 -21.11 -54.40 -4.17
C ARG A 260 -22.41 -54.56 -3.39
N HIS A 261 -23.18 -53.49 -3.23
CA HIS A 261 -24.47 -53.55 -2.56
C HIS A 261 -25.45 -54.44 -3.33
N ALA A 262 -25.49 -54.30 -4.66
CA ALA A 262 -26.33 -55.12 -5.51
C ALA A 262 -25.97 -56.61 -5.39
N THR A 263 -24.68 -56.95 -5.46
CA THR A 263 -24.19 -58.33 -5.32
C THR A 263 -24.63 -58.96 -3.99
N ARG A 264 -24.44 -58.24 -2.85
CA ARG A 264 -24.87 -58.73 -1.53
C ARG A 264 -26.39 -58.95 -1.44
N LEU A 265 -27.18 -58.09 -2.08
CA LEU A 265 -28.63 -58.26 -2.11
C LEU A 265 -29.04 -59.45 -2.98
N THR A 266 -28.38 -59.69 -4.11
CA THR A 266 -28.59 -60.90 -4.92
C THR A 266 -28.31 -62.16 -4.12
N GLU A 267 -27.20 -62.20 -3.39
CA GLU A 267 -26.85 -63.32 -2.50
C GLU A 267 -27.91 -63.54 -1.42
N TYR A 268 -28.37 -62.46 -0.77
CA TYR A 268 -29.43 -62.54 0.23
C TYR A 268 -30.76 -63.05 -0.34
N VAL A 269 -31.20 -62.52 -1.49
CA VAL A 269 -32.44 -62.97 -2.16
C VAL A 269 -32.33 -64.44 -2.58
N SER A 270 -31.15 -64.88 -3.04
CA SER A 270 -30.90 -66.30 -3.34
C SER A 270 -31.04 -67.17 -2.10
N ALA A 271 -30.48 -66.76 -0.96
CA ALA A 271 -30.60 -67.50 0.30
C ALA A 271 -32.06 -67.54 0.80
N VAL A 272 -32.81 -66.44 0.68
CA VAL A 272 -34.24 -66.40 1.00
C VAL A 272 -35.03 -67.34 0.10
N ARG A 273 -34.75 -67.36 -1.21
CA ARG A 273 -35.41 -68.27 -2.16
C ARG A 273 -35.24 -69.74 -1.76
N THR A 274 -34.02 -70.17 -1.45
CA THR A 274 -33.75 -71.53 -0.94
C THR A 274 -34.54 -71.84 0.33
N ARG A 275 -34.68 -70.86 1.24
CA ARG A 275 -35.47 -71.02 2.47
C ARG A 275 -36.97 -71.14 2.21
N VAL A 276 -37.50 -70.41 1.22
CA VAL A 276 -38.91 -70.45 0.81
C VAL A 276 -39.25 -71.76 0.09
N GLU A 277 -38.36 -72.27 -0.75
CA GLU A 277 -38.52 -73.57 -1.42
C GLU A 277 -38.70 -74.73 -0.42
N ALA A 278 -38.01 -74.65 0.72
CA ALA A 278 -38.10 -75.62 1.81
C ALA A 278 -39.36 -75.45 2.71
N MET A 279 -40.21 -74.43 2.49
CA MET A 279 -41.43 -74.24 3.26
C MET A 279 -42.57 -75.18 2.81
N PRO A 280 -43.40 -75.67 3.72
CA PRO A 280 -44.60 -76.42 3.35
C PRO A 280 -45.56 -75.51 2.54
N PRO A 281 -46.37 -76.10 1.64
CA PRO A 281 -47.38 -75.34 0.90
C PRO A 281 -48.38 -74.66 1.84
N GLY A 282 -48.67 -73.38 1.59
CA GLY A 282 -49.59 -72.60 2.40
C GLY A 282 -49.51 -71.10 2.11
N GLN A 283 -50.34 -70.32 2.81
CA GLN A 283 -50.43 -68.87 2.61
C GLN A 283 -49.09 -68.16 2.86
N SER A 284 -48.36 -68.52 3.92
CA SER A 284 -47.06 -67.92 4.24
C SER A 284 -45.98 -68.19 3.17
N ARG A 285 -46.06 -69.32 2.45
CA ARG A 285 -45.15 -69.59 1.32
C ARG A 285 -45.48 -68.69 0.13
N THR A 286 -46.77 -68.53 -0.16
CA THR A 286 -47.26 -67.67 -1.26
C THR A 286 -46.85 -66.20 -1.06
N GLU A 287 -46.98 -65.68 0.17
CA GLU A 287 -46.54 -64.32 0.51
C GLU A 287 -45.01 -64.15 0.40
N ALA A 288 -44.24 -65.17 0.77
CA ALA A 288 -42.79 -65.15 0.66
C ALA A 288 -42.30 -65.25 -0.80
N ASP A 289 -42.97 -66.05 -1.64
CA ASP A 289 -42.70 -66.11 -3.09
C ASP A 289 -42.96 -64.75 -3.76
N ALA A 290 -44.09 -64.10 -3.43
CA ALA A 290 -44.39 -62.75 -3.93
C ALA A 290 -43.34 -61.69 -3.50
N TRP A 291 -42.79 -61.82 -2.29
CA TRP A 291 -41.69 -60.98 -1.82
C TRP A 291 -40.40 -61.24 -2.61
N VAL A 292 -40.06 -62.50 -2.88
CA VAL A 292 -38.88 -62.88 -3.69
C VAL A 292 -38.99 -62.33 -5.11
N ASP A 293 -40.16 -62.39 -5.73
CA ASP A 293 -40.40 -61.85 -7.07
C ASP A 293 -40.26 -60.33 -7.11
N TRP A 294 -40.82 -59.63 -6.13
CA TRP A 294 -40.64 -58.19 -5.99
C TRP A 294 -39.16 -57.83 -5.79
N ALA A 295 -38.44 -58.56 -4.94
CA ALA A 295 -37.04 -58.32 -4.65
C ALA A 295 -36.16 -58.56 -5.89
N ALA A 296 -36.42 -59.64 -6.65
CA ALA A 296 -35.74 -59.91 -7.92
C ALA A 296 -35.97 -58.79 -8.95
N ALA A 297 -37.21 -58.32 -9.10
CA ALA A 297 -37.51 -57.20 -9.99
C ALA A 297 -36.87 -55.87 -9.54
N ARG A 298 -36.68 -55.67 -8.23
CA ARG A 298 -35.96 -54.52 -7.69
C ARG A 298 -34.46 -54.59 -7.98
N MET A 299 -33.87 -55.79 -7.97
CA MET A 299 -32.44 -56.01 -8.25
C MET A 299 -32.04 -55.67 -9.68
N GLU A 300 -32.87 -56.01 -10.67
CA GLU A 300 -32.64 -55.64 -12.07
C GLU A 300 -32.52 -54.13 -12.30
N ARG A 301 -33.23 -53.33 -11.49
CA ARG A 301 -33.17 -51.86 -11.54
C ARG A 301 -31.98 -51.27 -10.78
N LEU A 302 -31.40 -52.03 -9.86
CA LEU A 302 -30.31 -51.57 -8.98
C LEU A 302 -28.93 -51.98 -9.51
N ALA A 303 -28.84 -53.04 -10.32
CA ALA A 303 -27.59 -53.55 -10.86
C ALA A 303 -26.95 -52.54 -11.83
N PRO A 304 -25.82 -51.91 -11.46
CA PRO A 304 -25.24 -50.83 -12.25
C PRO A 304 -24.61 -51.33 -13.56
N LEU A 305 -24.29 -52.63 -13.66
CA LEU A 305 -23.71 -53.25 -14.84
C LEU A 305 -24.73 -53.59 -15.93
N ASN A 306 -26.02 -53.40 -15.67
CA ASN A 306 -27.07 -53.51 -16.70
C ASN A 306 -27.02 -52.34 -17.71
N THR A 307 -26.23 -51.30 -17.41
CA THR A 307 -25.92 -50.20 -18.33
C THR A 307 -24.41 -50.17 -18.60
N PRO A 308 -23.95 -49.96 -19.85
CA PRO A 308 -22.52 -49.82 -20.14
C PRO A 308 -21.88 -48.68 -19.34
N PRO A 309 -20.69 -48.88 -18.74
CA PRO A 309 -20.00 -47.83 -18.01
C PRO A 309 -19.60 -46.71 -18.96
N ARG A 310 -19.83 -45.47 -18.53
CA ARG A 310 -19.44 -44.24 -19.25
C ARG A 310 -18.71 -43.31 -18.32
N LEU A 311 -17.79 -42.52 -18.88
CA LEU A 311 -17.21 -41.40 -18.15
C LEU A 311 -18.32 -40.42 -17.75
N PRO A 312 -18.33 -39.94 -16.50
CA PRO A 312 -19.33 -38.97 -16.09
C PRO A 312 -19.05 -37.62 -16.76
N ASP A 313 -20.12 -36.92 -17.11
CA ASP A 313 -20.04 -35.52 -17.52
C ASP A 313 -19.66 -34.68 -16.30
N ILE A 314 -18.53 -33.98 -16.39
CA ILE A 314 -18.02 -33.16 -15.28
C ILE A 314 -18.78 -31.83 -15.30
N PRO A 315 -19.52 -31.49 -14.22
CA PRO A 315 -20.18 -30.20 -14.13
C PRO A 315 -19.14 -29.08 -14.02
N GLU A 316 -19.48 -27.88 -14.50
CA GLU A 316 -18.63 -26.72 -14.27
C GLU A 316 -18.55 -26.44 -12.75
N PRO A 317 -17.35 -26.43 -12.16
CA PRO A 317 -17.20 -26.31 -10.72
C PRO A 317 -17.59 -24.92 -10.25
N ARG A 318 -18.31 -24.85 -9.13
CA ARG A 318 -18.51 -23.58 -8.42
C ARG A 318 -17.18 -23.11 -7.82
N PRO A 319 -16.95 -21.80 -7.64
CA PRO A 319 -15.71 -21.28 -7.05
C PRO A 319 -15.33 -21.98 -5.73
N ASP A 320 -16.29 -22.19 -4.82
CA ASP A 320 -16.03 -22.84 -3.52
C ASP A 320 -15.60 -24.32 -3.65
N GLU A 321 -15.99 -25.01 -4.72
CA GLU A 321 -15.61 -26.41 -4.96
C GLU A 321 -14.16 -26.54 -5.44
N LEU A 322 -13.58 -25.47 -5.99
CA LEU A 322 -12.16 -25.41 -6.36
C LEU A 322 -11.25 -25.15 -5.16
N LYS A 323 -11.79 -24.63 -4.05
CA LYS A 323 -11.03 -24.24 -2.86
C LYS A 323 -10.07 -25.33 -2.34
N PRO A 324 -10.44 -26.63 -2.28
CA PRO A 324 -9.52 -27.69 -1.83
C PRO A 324 -8.29 -27.85 -2.74
N PHE A 325 -8.38 -27.43 -4.01
CA PHE A 325 -7.34 -27.63 -5.02
C PHE A 325 -6.50 -26.37 -5.30
N LEU A 326 -6.94 -25.21 -4.82
CA LEU A 326 -6.30 -23.90 -5.03
C LEU A 326 -5.18 -23.56 -4.03
N GLY A 327 -5.01 -24.36 -2.97
CA GLY A 327 -3.97 -24.15 -1.96
C GLY A 327 -4.16 -22.82 -1.21
N HIS A 328 -3.29 -21.86 -1.47
CA HIS A 328 -3.28 -20.54 -0.83
C HIS A 328 -3.94 -19.44 -1.69
N TRP A 329 -4.54 -19.81 -2.82
CA TRP A 329 -5.24 -18.87 -3.69
C TRP A 329 -6.74 -18.81 -3.36
N SER A 330 -7.30 -17.62 -3.41
CA SER A 330 -8.75 -17.42 -3.35
C SER A 330 -9.43 -17.93 -4.64
N PRO A 331 -10.60 -18.59 -4.54
CA PRO A 331 -11.36 -18.99 -5.71
C PRO A 331 -12.04 -17.82 -6.43
N TYR A 332 -12.07 -16.62 -5.83
CA TYR A 332 -12.76 -15.44 -6.36
C TYR A 332 -11.83 -14.43 -7.06
N GLY A 333 -10.51 -14.63 -7.00
CA GLY A 333 -9.56 -13.74 -7.66
C GLY A 333 -8.13 -13.89 -7.15
N PRO A 334 -7.19 -13.10 -7.70
CA PRO A 334 -5.75 -13.17 -7.42
C PRO A 334 -5.38 -12.55 -6.06
N THR A 335 -6.09 -12.96 -5.02
CA THR A 335 -5.83 -12.66 -3.62
C THR A 335 -5.45 -13.94 -2.89
N TYR A 336 -4.65 -13.77 -1.84
CA TYR A 336 -4.30 -14.85 -0.92
C TYR A 336 -5.45 -15.16 0.04
#